data_AF-A0A5F7ZN65-F1
#
_entry.id   AF-A0A5F7ZN65-F1
#
_cell.length_a   1.000
_cell.length_b   1.000
_cell.length_c   1.000
_cell.angle_alpha   90.00
_cell.angle_beta   90.00
_cell.angle_gamma   90.00
#
_symmetry.space_group_name_H-M   'P 1'
#
loop_
_entity.id
_entity.type
_entity.pdbx_description
1 polymer ?
#
loop_
_entity_poly.entity_id
_entity_poly.type
_entity_poly.pdbx_seq_one_letter_code
_entity_poly.pdbx_strand_id
1 'polypeptide(L)' 'MLKRECGGSSSVKFRISLGLPAGAVINYADSTGAKSLYIISRKGINGRLNRLPAADVGYMVMTTVKKRQTRAQKKALEY' A
#
# COMPACT_ATOMS: atom_id res chain seq x y z
N MET A 1 26.03 -17.41 4.00
CA MET A 1 24.74 -16.77 3.68
C MET A 1 24.59 -15.53 4.55
N LEU A 2 24.63 -14.32 3.98
CA LEU A 2 24.44 -13.09 4.75
C LEU A 2 22.97 -12.96 5.13
N LYS A 3 22.70 -12.91 6.43
CA LYS A 3 21.37 -12.60 6.97
C LYS A 3 21.03 -11.17 6.53
N ARG A 4 20.22 -11.04 5.48
CA ARG A 4 19.65 -9.74 5.09
C ARG A 4 18.55 -9.41 6.09
N GLU A 5 18.94 -8.79 7.19
CA GLU A 5 17.99 -8.15 8.07
C GLU A 5 17.43 -6.94 7.30
N CYS A 6 16.21 -7.07 6.80
CA CYS A 6 15.44 -5.93 6.30
C CYS A 6 15.06 -5.10 7.53
N GLY A 7 16.03 -4.33 8.03
CA GLY A 7 15.93 -3.41 9.14
C GLY A 7 15.05 -2.23 8.73
N GLY A 8 13.74 -2.37 8.91
CA GLY A 8 12.86 -1.23 9.03
C GLY A 8 12.99 -0.71 10.45
N SER A 9 13.33 0.57 10.63
CA SER A 9 13.30 1.26 11.91
C SER A 9 11.91 1.13 12.53
N SER A 10 11.74 0.18 13.45
CA SER A 10 10.50 0.03 14.20
C SER A 10 10.48 1.07 15.31
N SER A 11 10.16 2.31 14.94
CA SER A 11 9.71 3.29 15.93
C SER A 11 8.45 2.76 16.62
N VAL A 12 8.39 2.92 17.94
CA VAL A 12 7.19 2.59 18.70
C VAL A 12 6.12 3.60 18.32
N LYS A 13 5.09 3.13 17.61
CA LYS A 13 3.98 3.95 17.13
C LYS A 13 2.85 3.94 18.15
N PHE A 14 2.25 5.11 18.35
CA PHE A 14 1.02 5.25 19.15
C PHE A 14 -0.12 4.45 18.51
N ARG A 15 -1.05 3.97 19.34
CA ARG A 15 -2.23 3.25 18.84
C ARG A 15 -3.20 4.24 18.20
N ILE A 16 -3.41 4.12 16.90
CA ILE A 16 -4.35 4.92 16.11
C ILE A 16 -5.50 4.02 15.66
N SER A 17 -6.68 4.60 15.43
CA SER A 17 -7.82 3.87 14.88
C SER A 17 -7.51 3.29 13.50
N LEU A 18 -7.86 2.02 13.29
CA LEU A 18 -7.63 1.31 12.03
C LEU A 18 -8.66 1.76 10.98
N GLY A 19 -8.23 2.62 10.05
CA GLY A 19 -9.10 3.18 9.01
C GLY A 19 -9.09 2.44 7.67
N LEU A 20 -8.13 1.54 7.44
CA LEU A 20 -7.88 0.93 6.13
C LEU A 20 -7.96 -0.60 6.19
N PRO A 21 -9.11 -1.22 5.92
CA PRO A 21 -9.24 -2.68 5.86
C PRO A 21 -8.64 -3.26 4.56
N ALA A 22 -8.38 -4.56 4.58
CA ALA A 22 -8.10 -5.35 3.39
C ALA A 22 -9.24 -5.19 2.39
N GLY A 23 -8.89 -4.94 1.13
CA GLY A 23 -9.84 -4.62 0.08
C GLY A 23 -10.01 -3.13 -0.20
N ALA A 24 -9.49 -2.24 0.65
CA ALA A 24 -9.55 -0.81 0.41
C ALA A 24 -8.66 -0.40 -0.77
N VAL A 25 -9.13 0.58 -1.55
CA VAL A 25 -8.37 1.23 -2.61
C VAL A 25 -7.93 2.60 -2.13
N ILE A 26 -6.64 2.87 -2.17
CA ILE A 26 -6.04 4.16 -1.76
C ILE A 26 -5.30 4.80 -2.93
N ASN A 27 -5.18 6.12 -2.89
CA ASN A 27 -4.36 6.85 -3.85
C ASN A 27 -2.88 6.64 -3.55
N TYR A 28 -2.08 6.52 -4.61
CA TYR A 28 -0.63 6.38 -4.49
C TYR A 28 0.02 7.75 -4.48
N ALA A 29 0.86 8.03 -3.49
CA ALA A 29 1.51 9.32 -3.31
C ALA A 29 2.88 9.41 -3.98
N ASP A 30 3.57 8.29 -4.21
CA ASP A 30 4.88 8.29 -4.84
C ASP A 30 4.78 8.37 -6.38
N SER A 31 5.85 8.85 -7.02
CA SER A 31 5.89 9.12 -8.46
C SER A 31 6.19 7.89 -9.34
N THR A 32 6.18 6.66 -8.78
CA THR A 32 6.59 5.43 -9.50
C THR A 32 5.56 4.91 -10.51
N GLY A 33 4.60 5.75 -10.94
CA GLY A 33 3.69 5.43 -12.04
C GLY A 33 2.47 4.60 -11.66
N ALA A 34 2.17 4.45 -10.37
CA ALA A 34 0.88 3.96 -9.88
C ALA A 34 -0.02 5.16 -9.52
N LYS A 35 -1.33 5.03 -9.76
CA LYS A 35 -2.34 6.03 -9.38
C LYS A 35 -3.17 5.55 -8.19
N SER A 36 -3.49 4.26 -8.17
CA SER A 36 -4.30 3.66 -7.11
C SER A 36 -3.75 2.31 -6.70
N LEU A 37 -3.66 2.09 -5.40
CA LEU A 37 -3.26 0.84 -4.77
C LEU A 37 -4.45 0.12 -4.14
N TYR A 38 -4.39 -1.20 -4.10
CA TYR A 38 -5.36 -2.06 -3.43
C TYR A 38 -4.69 -2.83 -2.30
N ILE A 39 -5.22 -2.69 -1.09
CA ILE A 39 -4.66 -3.25 0.14
C ILE A 39 -5.00 -4.73 0.25
N ILE A 40 -3.98 -5.57 0.42
CA ILE A 40 -4.15 -7.00 0.69
C ILE A 40 -4.05 -7.25 2.19
N SER A 41 -2.95 -6.83 2.82
CA SER A 41 -2.69 -7.12 4.23
C SER A 41 -1.63 -6.21 4.83
N ARG A 42 -1.71 -5.91 6.14
CA ARG A 42 -0.62 -5.25 6.86
C ARG A 42 0.46 -6.24 7.31
N LYS A 43 1.71 -5.78 7.44
CA LYS A 43 2.78 -6.57 8.04
C LYS A 43 2.58 -6.70 9.56
N GLY A 44 2.76 -7.90 10.10
CA GLY A 44 2.74 -8.15 11.55
C GLY A 44 1.34 -8.13 12.19
N ILE A 45 0.32 -8.63 11.49
CA ILE A 45 -1.02 -8.78 12.07
C ILE A 45 -1.23 -10.17 12.68
N ASN A 46 -1.82 -10.20 13.88
CA ASN A 46 -2.37 -11.41 14.46
C ASN A 46 -3.82 -11.57 13.98
N GLY A 47 -4.12 -12.69 13.34
CA GLY A 47 -5.46 -13.01 12.83
C GLY A 47 -6.47 -13.29 13.96
N ARG A 48 -7.75 -13.11 13.67
CA ARG A 48 -8.87 -13.66 14.45
C ARG A 48 -9.90 -14.17 13.44
N LEU A 49 -10.61 -15.24 13.77
CA LEU A 49 -11.68 -15.78 12.92
C LEU A 49 -12.66 -14.66 12.54
N ASN A 50 -12.97 -14.54 11.26
CA ASN A 50 -13.85 -13.53 10.66
C ASN A 50 -13.40 -12.07 10.78
N ARG A 51 -12.14 -11.78 11.15
CA ARG A 51 -11.59 -10.42 11.17
C ARG A 51 -10.72 -10.17 9.95
N LEU A 52 -11.11 -9.21 9.13
CA LEU A 52 -10.27 -8.74 8.03
C LEU A 52 -9.03 -7.99 8.56
N PRO A 53 -7.87 -8.11 7.88
CA PRO A 53 -6.73 -7.29 8.21
C PRO A 53 -7.06 -5.81 8.05
N ALA A 54 -6.61 -4.96 8.98
CA ALA A 54 -6.78 -3.52 8.86
C ALA A 54 -5.51 -2.78 9.29
N ALA A 55 -5.17 -1.73 8.58
CA ALA A 55 -4.01 -0.87 8.79
C ALA A 55 -4.43 0.53 9.29
N ASP A 56 -3.53 1.16 10.04
CA ASP A 56 -3.55 2.60 10.29
C ASP A 56 -2.33 3.25 9.60
N VAL A 57 -2.21 4.56 9.79
CA VAL A 57 -1.12 5.38 9.24
C VAL A 57 0.23 4.99 9.86
N GLY A 58 1.24 4.74 9.03
CA GLY A 58 2.58 4.35 9.48
C GLY A 58 2.78 2.84 9.65
N TYR A 59 1.83 2.01 9.20
CA TYR A 59 2.10 0.58 8.95
C TYR A 59 2.61 0.33 7.54
N MET A 60 3.52 -0.64 7.44
CA MET A 60 3.88 -1.23 6.16
C MET A 60 2.80 -2.22 5.73
N VAL A 61 2.36 -2.10 4.49
CA VAL A 61 1.21 -2.83 3.93
C VAL A 61 1.62 -3.48 2.60
N MET A 62 1.12 -4.68 2.34
CA MET A 62 1.21 -5.34 1.05
C MET A 62 0.04 -4.88 0.18
N THR A 63 0.38 -4.33 -0.98
CA THR A 63 -0.56 -3.66 -1.88
C THR A 63 -0.29 -4.07 -3.33
N THR A 64 -1.34 -4.11 -4.15
CA THR A 64 -1.25 -4.28 -5.61
C THR A 64 -1.64 -2.99 -6.31
N VAL A 65 -1.07 -2.73 -7.49
CA VAL A 65 -1.44 -1.56 -8.29
C VAL A 65 -2.72 -1.87 -9.07
N LYS A 66 -3.78 -1.09 -8.85
CA LYS A 66 -5.05 -1.22 -9.59
C LYS A 66 -5.09 -0.35 -10.84
N LYS A 67 -4.58 0.87 -10.75
CA LYS A 67 -4.53 1.82 -11.86
C LYS A 67 -3.13 2.36 -11.97
N ARG A 68 -2.56 2.33 -13.18
CA ARG A 68 -1.28 2.96 -13.50
C ARG A 68 -1.50 4.36 -14.05
N GLN A 69 -0.49 5.20 -13.91
CA GLN A 69 -0.47 6.52 -14.52
C GLN A 69 -0.27 6.37 -16.04
N THR A 70 -1.27 6.78 -16.81
CA THR A 70 -1.17 6.84 -18.28
C THR A 70 -0.33 8.06 -18.66
N ARG A 71 0.91 7.83 -19.09
CA ARG A 71 1.87 8.90 -19.42
C ARG A 71 1.60 9.61 -20.75
N ALA A 72 0.67 9.12 -21.57
CA ALA A 72 0.38 9.68 -22.90
C ALA A 72 -1.13 9.83 -23.14
N GLN A 73 -1.57 11.07 -23.36
CA GLN A 73 -2.73 11.36 -24.19
C GLN A 73 -2.26 11.23 -25.64
N LYS A 74 -2.95 10.45 -26.47
CA LYS A 74 -2.70 10.44 -27.92
C LYS A 74 -2.99 11.85 -28.42
N LYS A 75 -1.96 12.69 -28.62
CA LYS A 75 -2.11 13.89 -29.44
C LYS A 75 -2.21 13.38 -30.87
N ALA A 76 -3.36 13.59 -31.51
CA ALA A 76 -3.46 13.45 -32.95
C ALA A 76 -2.47 14.45 -33.55
N LEU A 77 -1.45 13.95 -34.24
CA LEU A 77 -0.67 14.78 -35.14
C LEU A 77 -1.56 14.94 -36.37
N GLU A 78 -2.14 16.13 -36.56
CA GLU A 78 -2.63 16.49 -37.89
C GLU A 78 -1.42 16.74 -38.79
N TYR A 79 -1.49 16.22 -40.01
CA TYR A 79 -0.46 16.31 -41.04
C TYR A 79 -0.42 17.70 -41.67
#